data_AF-B2VXE3-F1
#
_entry.id   AF-B2VXE3-F1
#
_cell.length_a   1.000
_cell.length_b   1.000
_cell.length_c   1.000
_cell.angle_alpha   90.00
_cell.angle_beta   90.00
_cell.angle_gamma   90.00
#
_symmetry.space_group_name_H-M   'P 1'
#
loop_
_entity.id
_entity.type
_entity.pdbx_description
1 polymer ?
#
loop_
_entity_poly.entity_id
_entity_poly.type
_entity_poly.pdbx_seq_one_letter_code
_entity_poly.pdbx_strand_id
1 'polypeptide(L)'
;MSGAATPYATASARASVAPTGAATPAPPPPPTETTPTLPPPSTFDILPDLHKLLKRILETPSHPPASTPTPAQLSAEGPLEIQHVATAANDIRLKIQKARRAVTSLPGIDRTCEDQEEEIEDLEMRIARLKASLRELGQPTAQTEDGDGDQSMTG
;
A
#
# COMPACT_ATOMS: atom_id res chain seq x y z
N MET A 1 32.77 -44.00 -41.92
CA MET A 1 32.14 -45.33 -41.86
C MET A 1 32.04 -45.71 -40.41
N SER A 2 30.83 -46.09 -39.98
CA SER A 2 30.42 -47.04 -38.92
C SER A 2 31.40 -47.39 -37.79
N GLY A 3 31.00 -47.51 -36.52
CA GLY A 3 29.65 -47.70 -35.99
C GLY A 3 29.65 -47.77 -34.45
N ALA A 4 28.44 -47.82 -33.91
CA ALA A 4 28.12 -47.91 -32.49
C ALA A 4 28.46 -49.28 -31.89
N ALA A 5 28.63 -49.33 -30.55
CA ALA A 5 27.94 -50.28 -29.65
C ALA A 5 28.51 -50.22 -28.21
N THR A 6 27.67 -49.82 -27.26
CA THR A 6 27.67 -50.30 -25.85
C THR A 6 27.50 -51.83 -25.84
N PRO A 7 28.04 -52.61 -24.87
CA PRO A 7 27.38 -52.70 -23.56
C PRO A 7 28.28 -53.13 -22.37
N TYR A 8 27.90 -52.78 -21.14
CA TYR A 8 27.51 -53.73 -20.06
C TYR A 8 27.41 -53.00 -18.72
N ALA A 9 26.25 -53.14 -18.10
CA ALA A 9 25.97 -52.79 -16.72
C ALA A 9 26.56 -53.85 -15.77
N THR A 10 27.00 -53.43 -14.58
CA THR A 10 26.92 -54.27 -13.39
C THR A 10 26.41 -53.46 -12.20
N ALA A 11 25.50 -54.10 -11.49
CA ALA A 11 24.66 -53.57 -10.44
C ALA A 11 25.45 -53.18 -9.18
N SER A 12 25.03 -52.09 -8.55
CA SER A 12 25.13 -51.98 -7.09
C SER A 12 23.79 -51.47 -6.57
N ALA A 13 22.97 -52.43 -6.16
CA ALA A 13 21.80 -52.18 -5.35
C ALA A 13 22.27 -51.65 -3.98
N ARG A 14 21.82 -50.45 -3.60
CA ARG A 14 21.85 -50.04 -2.20
C ARG A 14 20.64 -49.17 -1.86
N ALA A 15 19.74 -49.81 -1.13
CA ALA A 15 18.78 -49.29 -0.16
C ALA A 15 18.04 -48.00 -0.52
N SER A 16 16.74 -48.17 -0.79
CA SER A 16 15.71 -47.16 -0.59
C SER A 16 15.90 -46.46 0.76
N VAL A 17 16.37 -45.22 0.72
CA VAL A 17 16.17 -44.28 1.82
C VAL A 17 14.93 -43.49 1.44
N ALA A 18 13.89 -43.56 2.27
CA ALA A 18 12.72 -42.71 2.12
C ALA A 18 13.20 -41.25 1.99
N PRO A 19 12.66 -40.44 1.07
CA PRO A 19 12.95 -39.02 1.06
C PRO A 19 12.44 -38.47 2.40
N THR A 20 13.38 -38.24 3.31
CA THR A 20 13.22 -37.44 4.52
C THR A 20 12.42 -36.21 4.12
N GLY A 21 11.25 -36.04 4.75
CA GLY A 21 10.36 -34.91 4.51
C GLY A 21 11.19 -33.64 4.51
N ALA A 22 11.40 -33.08 3.32
CA ALA A 22 11.97 -31.76 3.17
C ALA A 22 10.93 -30.84 3.80
N ALA A 23 11.21 -30.42 5.03
CA ALA A 23 10.57 -29.27 5.62
C ALA A 23 10.90 -28.10 4.71
N THR A 24 10.05 -27.88 3.71
CA THR A 24 10.00 -26.62 2.97
C THR A 24 9.96 -25.52 4.02
N PRO A 25 10.94 -24.61 4.08
CA PRO A 25 10.83 -23.44 4.93
C PRO A 25 9.54 -22.75 4.54
N ALA A 26 8.61 -22.62 5.49
CA ALA A 26 7.39 -21.89 5.27
C ALA A 26 7.76 -20.51 4.69
N PRO A 27 7.09 -20.05 3.61
CA PRO A 27 7.32 -18.70 3.12
C PRO A 27 7.13 -17.73 4.29
N PRO A 28 7.99 -16.68 4.42
CA PRO A 28 7.77 -15.65 5.42
C PRO A 28 6.33 -15.14 5.28
N PRO A 29 5.64 -14.83 6.39
CA PRO A 29 4.30 -14.28 6.31
C PRO A 29 4.31 -13.09 5.35
N PRO A 30 3.30 -12.95 4.47
CA PRO A 30 3.20 -11.78 3.62
C PRO A 30 3.28 -10.54 4.51
N PRO A 31 3.99 -9.48 4.11
CA PRO A 31 3.95 -8.22 4.84
C PRO A 31 2.47 -7.87 5.00
N THR A 32 2.00 -7.72 6.23
CA THR A 32 0.65 -7.27 6.49
C THR A 32 0.48 -5.93 5.79
N GLU A 33 -0.29 -5.90 4.70
CA GLU A 33 -0.69 -4.69 4.03
C GLU A 33 -1.52 -3.89 5.03
N THR A 34 -0.85 -3.06 5.83
CA THR A 34 -1.50 -2.10 6.71
C THR A 34 -2.17 -1.09 5.81
N THR A 35 -3.47 -1.28 5.56
CA THR A 35 -4.30 -0.29 4.89
C THR A 35 -4.05 1.05 5.56
N PRO A 36 -3.48 2.04 4.86
CA PRO A 36 -3.10 3.28 5.49
C PRO A 36 -4.34 3.99 5.99
N THR A 37 -4.33 4.32 7.28
CA THR A 37 -5.43 5.07 7.88
C THR A 37 -5.35 6.51 7.41
N LEU A 38 -6.37 6.94 6.66
CA LEU A 38 -6.51 8.31 6.24
C LEU A 38 -6.82 9.20 7.46
N PRO A 39 -6.28 10.43 7.51
CA PRO A 39 -6.63 11.39 8.55
C PRO A 39 -8.13 11.76 8.47
N PRO A 40 -8.80 11.97 9.61
CA PRO A 40 -10.19 12.38 9.60
C PRO A 40 -10.35 13.77 8.95
N PRO A 41 -11.48 14.03 8.25
CA PRO A 41 -11.68 15.27 7.49
C PRO A 41 -11.61 16.52 8.37
N SER A 42 -11.99 16.41 9.65
CA SER A 42 -11.88 17.49 10.64
C SER A 42 -10.45 18.00 10.85
N THR A 43 -9.43 17.22 10.48
CA THR A 43 -8.02 17.66 10.51
C THR A 43 -7.78 18.85 9.58
N PHE A 44 -8.58 18.97 8.51
CA PHE A 44 -8.45 20.01 7.49
C PHE A 44 -9.48 21.14 7.64
N ASP A 45 -10.38 21.04 8.61
CA ASP A 45 -11.45 22.02 8.84
C ASP A 45 -10.96 23.21 9.67
N ILE A 46 -10.13 24.05 9.03
CA ILE A 46 -9.47 25.21 9.64
C ILE A 46 -10.27 26.50 9.39
N LEU A 47 -11.12 26.50 8.37
CA LEU A 47 -11.84 27.67 7.89
C LEU A 47 -12.76 28.31 8.94
N PRO A 48 -13.54 27.56 9.75
CA PRO A 48 -14.41 28.16 10.75
C PRO A 48 -13.64 28.98 11.78
N ASP A 49 -12.49 28.48 12.23
CA ASP A 49 -11.66 29.12 13.26
C ASP A 49 -10.90 30.32 12.69
N LEU A 50 -10.38 30.19 11.47
CA LEU A 50 -9.77 31.31 10.75
C LEU A 50 -10.76 32.44 10.53
N HIS A 51 -11.97 32.11 10.08
CA HIS A 51 -13.03 33.09 9.87
C HIS A 51 -13.45 33.79 11.17
N LYS A 52 -13.60 33.05 12.27
CA LYS A 52 -13.86 33.64 13.60
C LYS A 52 -12.75 34.60 14.01
N LEU A 53 -11.48 34.21 13.83
CA LEU A 53 -10.35 35.06 14.16
C LEU A 53 -10.34 36.34 13.33
N LEU A 54 -10.53 36.22 12.00
CA LEU A 54 -10.57 37.37 11.11
C LEU A 54 -11.70 38.33 11.46
N LYS A 55 -12.92 37.82 11.71
CA LYS A 55 -14.06 38.66 12.15
C LYS A 55 -13.71 39.49 13.38
N ARG A 56 -13.08 38.89 14.38
CA ARG A 56 -12.67 39.60 15.61
C ARG A 56 -11.60 40.66 15.38
N ILE A 57 -10.76 40.51 14.36
CA ILE A 57 -9.75 41.53 13.98
C ILE A 57 -10.40 42.69 13.21
N LEU A 58 -11.41 42.39 12.39
CA LEU A 58 -12.14 43.40 11.61
C LEU A 58 -13.11 44.22 12.48
N GLU A 59 -13.67 43.62 13.53
CA GLU A 59 -14.46 44.33 14.52
C GLU A 59 -13.53 45.23 15.35
N THR A 60 -13.67 46.55 15.21
CA THR A 60 -12.84 47.53 15.93
C THR A 60 -13.22 47.55 17.41
N PRO A 61 -12.26 47.51 18.35
CA PRO A 61 -12.55 47.64 19.77
C PRO A 61 -13.05 49.06 20.06
N SER A 62 -14.32 49.18 20.47
CA SER A 62 -14.94 50.46 20.84
C SER A 62 -14.74 50.86 22.31
N HIS A 63 -13.96 50.11 23.08
CA HIS A 63 -13.84 50.27 24.54
C HIS A 63 -12.39 50.56 24.99
N PRO A 64 -12.17 51.47 25.99
CA PRO A 64 -10.84 51.78 26.52
C PRO A 64 -10.17 50.57 27.23
N PRO A 65 -8.83 50.57 27.39
CA PRO A 65 -8.07 49.40 27.82
C PRO A 65 -8.36 49.05 29.28
N ALA A 66 -9.03 47.91 29.51
CA ALA A 66 -9.08 47.30 30.83
C ALA A 66 -7.76 46.56 31.09
N SER A 67 -7.21 46.73 32.30
CA SER A 67 -5.93 46.18 32.72
C SER A 67 -5.86 44.66 32.58
N THR A 68 -4.80 44.19 31.90
CA THR A 68 -4.29 42.80 31.88
C THR A 68 -5.33 41.69 31.70
N PRO A 69 -5.58 41.20 30.46
CA PRO A 69 -6.46 40.06 30.25
C PRO A 69 -5.78 38.75 30.67
N THR A 70 -6.45 38.02 31.56
CA THR A 70 -6.12 36.62 31.92
C THR A 70 -6.32 35.72 30.67
N PRO A 71 -5.54 34.64 30.45
CA PRO A 71 -5.67 33.79 29.23
C PRO A 71 -7.08 33.26 28.95
N ALA A 72 -7.92 33.11 29.98
CA ALA A 72 -9.31 32.70 29.86
C ALA A 72 -10.24 33.79 29.29
N GLN A 73 -9.90 35.09 29.41
CA GLN A 73 -10.73 36.22 28.96
C GLN A 73 -10.54 36.57 27.47
N LEU A 74 -9.47 36.09 26.83
CA LEU A 74 -9.27 36.24 25.38
C LEU A 74 -10.21 35.34 24.56
N SER A 75 -11.00 34.51 25.25
CA SER A 75 -11.83 33.43 24.71
C SER A 75 -13.32 33.66 24.98
N ALA A 76 -13.91 34.76 24.52
CA ALA A 76 -15.35 34.83 24.23
C ALA A 76 -15.70 36.19 23.59
N GLU A 77 -16.21 36.17 22.36
CA GLU A 77 -17.19 37.17 21.88
C GLU A 77 -16.78 38.65 21.98
N GLY A 78 -15.60 39.03 21.49
CA GLY A 78 -15.26 40.45 21.38
C GLY A 78 -14.11 40.78 20.42
N PRO A 79 -14.00 42.07 20.03
CA PRO A 79 -12.89 42.62 19.25
C PRO A 79 -11.55 42.17 19.80
N LEU A 80 -10.69 41.62 18.92
CA LEU A 80 -9.38 41.15 19.30
C LEU A 80 -8.36 42.27 19.15
N GLU A 81 -7.73 42.64 20.26
CA GLU A 81 -6.64 43.61 20.25
C GLU A 81 -5.43 43.08 19.48
N ILE A 82 -4.78 43.94 18.69
CA ILE A 82 -3.67 43.57 17.78
C ILE A 82 -2.55 42.81 18.51
N GLN A 83 -2.25 43.17 19.76
CA GLN A 83 -1.22 42.53 20.57
C GLN A 83 -1.52 41.06 20.93
N HIS A 84 -2.79 40.65 20.89
CA HIS A 84 -3.22 39.30 21.24
C HIS A 84 -3.47 38.40 20.02
N VAL A 85 -3.32 38.92 18.79
CA VAL A 85 -3.52 38.18 17.54
C VAL A 85 -2.59 36.98 17.43
N ALA A 86 -1.31 37.14 17.77
CA ALA A 86 -0.33 36.06 17.70
C ALA A 86 -0.72 34.89 18.61
N THR A 87 -1.19 35.18 19.81
CA THR A 87 -1.64 34.18 20.79
C THR A 87 -2.90 33.48 20.32
N ALA A 88 -3.90 34.24 19.85
CA ALA A 88 -5.16 33.70 19.35
C ALA A 88 -4.99 32.86 18.07
N ALA A 89 -3.98 33.16 17.24
CA ALA A 89 -3.68 32.42 16.02
C ALA A 89 -2.92 31.10 16.26
N ASN A 90 -2.40 30.84 17.47
CA ASN A 90 -1.56 29.66 17.72
C ASN A 90 -2.31 28.34 17.50
N ASP A 91 -3.56 28.25 17.89
CA ASP A 91 -4.36 27.03 17.70
C ASP A 91 -4.58 26.72 16.21
N ILE A 92 -4.80 27.77 15.41
CA ILE A 92 -4.92 27.66 13.95
C ILE A 92 -3.59 27.21 13.34
N ARG A 93 -2.47 27.79 13.77
CA ARG A 93 -1.12 27.38 13.33
C ARG A 93 -0.86 25.91 13.65
N LEU A 94 -1.24 25.46 14.85
CA LEU A 94 -1.07 24.08 15.26
C LEU A 94 -1.94 23.12 14.44
N LYS A 95 -3.20 23.49 14.16
CA LYS A 95 -4.09 22.73 13.27
C LYS A 95 -3.51 22.60 11.86
N ILE A 96 -3.02 23.69 11.28
CA ILE A 96 -2.34 23.68 9.97
C ILE A 96 -1.12 22.77 9.99
N GLN A 97 -0.28 22.88 11.03
CA GLN A 97 0.91 22.04 11.16
C GLN A 97 0.54 20.55 11.26
N LYS A 98 -0.50 20.22 12.02
CA LYS A 98 -1.02 18.86 12.14
C LYS A 98 -1.54 18.34 10.78
N ALA A 99 -2.32 19.14 10.07
CA ALA A 99 -2.82 18.81 8.75
C ALA A 99 -1.69 18.55 7.75
N ARG A 100 -0.68 19.42 7.71
CA ARG A 100 0.51 19.24 6.85
C ARG A 100 1.26 17.96 7.17
N ARG A 101 1.51 17.69 8.46
CA ARG A 101 2.17 16.45 8.90
C ARG A 101 1.38 15.22 8.46
N ALA A 102 0.06 15.25 8.62
CA ALA A 102 -0.81 14.15 8.21
C ALA A 102 -0.70 13.88 6.70
N VAL A 103 -0.68 14.92 5.87
CA VAL A 103 -0.50 14.79 4.41
C VAL A 103 0.87 14.22 4.06
N THR A 104 1.95 14.75 4.63
CA THR A 104 3.31 14.27 4.34
C THR A 104 3.59 12.87 4.89
N SER A 105 2.79 12.39 5.85
CA SER A 105 2.90 11.03 6.37
C SER A 105 2.08 10.01 5.57
N LEU A 106 1.31 10.43 4.57
CA LEU A 106 0.56 9.50 3.72
C LEU A 106 1.52 8.66 2.90
N PRO A 107 1.32 7.33 2.81
CA PRO A 107 2.16 6.50 1.95
C PRO A 107 1.95 6.88 0.50
N GLY A 108 3.03 6.82 -0.28
CA GLY A 108 2.99 7.12 -1.70
C GLY A 108 2.75 8.60 -2.03
N ILE A 109 2.75 9.52 -1.05
CA ILE A 109 2.57 10.96 -1.30
C ILE A 109 3.70 11.57 -2.15
N ASP A 110 4.87 10.95 -2.13
CA ASP A 110 6.05 11.36 -2.91
C ASP A 110 6.07 10.73 -4.32
N ARG A 111 5.09 9.89 -4.67
CA ARG A 111 4.98 9.23 -5.98
C ARG A 111 3.98 9.95 -6.86
N THR A 112 4.25 9.98 -8.16
CA THR A 112 3.30 10.53 -9.14
C THR A 112 2.22 9.51 -9.49
N CYS A 113 1.17 9.94 -10.20
CA CYS A 113 0.15 9.02 -10.70
C CYS A 113 0.72 8.17 -11.84
N GLU A 114 1.56 8.79 -12.68
CA GLU A 114 2.20 8.17 -13.83
C GLU A 114 3.10 6.99 -13.40
N ASP A 115 3.92 7.17 -12.36
CA ASP A 115 4.76 6.08 -11.81
C ASP A 115 3.90 4.91 -11.31
N GLN A 116 2.74 5.21 -10.71
CA GLN A 116 1.83 4.19 -10.19
C GLN A 116 1.12 3.44 -11.32
N GLU A 117 0.74 4.14 -12.39
CA GLU A 117 0.13 3.53 -13.57
C GLU A 117 1.09 2.57 -14.29
N GLU A 118 2.36 2.96 -14.46
CA GLU A 118 3.42 2.08 -15.01
C GLU A 118 3.61 0.83 -14.13
N GLU A 119 3.69 1.01 -12.81
CA GLU A 119 3.81 -0.12 -11.86
C GLU A 119 2.59 -1.06 -11.96
N ILE A 120 1.37 -0.51 -12.11
CA ILE A 120 0.15 -1.32 -12.29
C ILE A 120 0.23 -2.13 -13.59
N GLU A 121 0.63 -1.52 -14.71
CA GLU A 121 0.75 -2.23 -15.99
C GLU A 121 1.74 -3.41 -15.88
N ASP A 122 2.90 -3.18 -15.28
CA ASP A 122 3.91 -4.22 -15.04
C ASP A 122 3.39 -5.35 -14.14
N LEU A 123 2.70 -5.00 -13.06
CA LEU A 123 2.10 -5.96 -12.14
C LEU A 123 1.01 -6.78 -12.84
N GLU A 124 0.16 -6.15 -13.65
CA GLU A 124 -0.89 -6.82 -14.42
C GLU A 124 -0.29 -7.79 -15.45
N MET A 125 0.74 -7.38 -16.19
CA MET A 125 1.49 -8.26 -17.11
C MET A 125 2.09 -9.47 -16.37
N ARG A 126 2.68 -9.25 -15.21
CA ARG A 126 3.25 -10.32 -14.38
C ARG A 126 2.18 -11.29 -13.90
N ILE A 127 1.05 -10.78 -13.44
CA ILE A 127 -0.11 -11.59 -13.03
C ILE A 127 -0.63 -12.41 -14.21
N ALA A 128 -0.73 -11.83 -15.41
CA ALA A 128 -1.16 -12.54 -16.61
C ALA A 128 -0.25 -13.72 -16.94
N ARG A 129 1.08 -13.53 -16.85
CA ARG A 129 2.08 -14.58 -17.05
C ARG A 129 1.96 -15.69 -16.01
N LEU A 130 1.88 -15.33 -14.72
CA LEU A 130 1.74 -16.30 -13.63
C LEU A 130 0.46 -17.12 -13.76
N LYS A 131 -0.66 -16.47 -14.12
CA LYS A 131 -1.93 -17.16 -14.41
C LYS A 131 -1.80 -18.12 -15.59
N ALA A 132 -1.03 -17.78 -16.63
CA ALA A 132 -0.79 -18.68 -17.76
C ALA A 132 0.00 -19.93 -17.36
N SER A 133 1.10 -19.77 -16.61
CA SER A 133 1.90 -20.89 -16.13
C SER A 133 1.11 -21.81 -15.18
N LEU A 134 0.27 -21.25 -14.31
CA LEU A 134 -0.61 -22.06 -13.45
C LEU A 134 -1.65 -22.85 -14.25
N ARG A 135 -2.17 -22.29 -15.36
CA ARG A 135 -3.08 -23.02 -16.24
C ARG A 135 -2.38 -24.18 -16.96
N GLU A 136 -1.14 -23.98 -17.40
CA GLU A 136 -0.33 -25.03 -18.02
C GLU A 136 -0.03 -26.18 -17.04
N LEU A 137 0.35 -25.84 -15.79
CA LEU A 137 0.58 -26.86 -14.76
C LEU A 137 -0.70 -27.59 -14.35
N GLY A 138 -1.84 -26.91 -14.40
CA GLY A 138 -3.15 -27.49 -14.08
C GLY A 138 -3.84 -28.20 -15.25
N GLN A 139 -3.25 -28.23 -16.45
CA GLN A 139 -3.82 -28.97 -17.57
C GLN A 139 -3.71 -30.48 -17.30
N PRO A 140 -4.82 -31.22 -17.26
CA PRO A 140 -4.74 -32.68 -17.19
C PRO A 140 -4.02 -33.17 -18.45
N THR A 141 -3.04 -34.05 -18.28
CA THR A 141 -2.37 -34.79 -19.35
C THR A 141 -3.38 -35.74 -20.00
N ALA A 142 -4.31 -35.21 -20.78
CA ALA A 142 -5.37 -35.95 -21.46
C ALA A 142 -5.15 -35.86 -22.97
N GLN A 143 -3.97 -36.26 -23.44
CA GLN A 143 -3.69 -36.64 -24.83
C GLN A 143 -2.45 -37.55 -24.87
N THR A 144 -2.55 -38.77 -24.33
CA THR A 144 -1.64 -39.87 -24.68
C THR A 144 -2.40 -41.19 -24.54
N GLU A 145 -3.53 -41.33 -25.19
CA GLU A 145 -4.24 -42.60 -25.37
C GLU A 145 -5.41 -42.32 -26.34
N ASP A 146 -5.14 -42.44 -27.64
CA ASP A 146 -6.11 -42.90 -28.65
C ASP A 146 -5.45 -42.81 -30.04
N GLY A 147 -4.97 -43.95 -30.53
CA GLY A 147 -4.56 -44.08 -31.93
C GLY A 147 -3.42 -45.04 -32.26
N ASP A 148 -2.96 -45.90 -31.34
CA ASP A 148 -2.09 -47.03 -31.70
C ASP A 148 -2.61 -48.32 -31.07
N GLY A 149 -3.25 -49.13 -31.91
CA GLY A 149 -3.97 -50.33 -31.52
C GLY A 149 -4.62 -51.03 -32.70
N ASP A 150 -3.77 -51.39 -33.68
CA ASP A 150 -3.71 -52.70 -34.35
C ASP A 150 -4.98 -53.35 -34.95
N GLN A 151 -4.75 -54.13 -36.02
CA GLN A 151 -5.58 -55.22 -36.58
C GLN A 151 -6.63 -54.90 -37.67
N SER A 152 -6.25 -55.01 -38.95
CA SER A 152 -6.52 -56.24 -39.74
C SER A 152 -5.99 -56.14 -41.18
N MET A 153 -4.88 -56.82 -41.43
CA MET A 153 -4.58 -57.44 -42.72
C MET A 153 -5.59 -58.58 -42.95
N THR A 154 -6.42 -58.49 -43.99
CA THR A 154 -7.04 -59.65 -44.64
C THR A 154 -7.03 -59.39 -46.14
N GLY A 155 -6.37 -60.28 -46.87
CA GLY A 155 -6.19 -60.23 -48.31
C GLY A 155 -7.31 -60.88 -49.11
#